data_AF-A0A151E4U1-F1
#
_entry.id   AF-A0A151E4U1-F1
#
_cell.length_a   1.000
_cell.length_b   1.000
_cell.length_c   1.000
_cell.angle_alpha   90.00
_cell.angle_beta   90.00
_cell.angle_gamma   90.00
#
_symmetry.space_group_name_H-M   'P 1'
#
loop_
_entity.id
_entity.type
_entity.pdbx_description
1 polymer ?
#
loop_
_entity_poly.entity_id
_entity_poly.type
_entity_poly.pdbx_seq_one_letter_code
_entity_poly.pdbx_strand_id
1 'polypeptide(L)'
;MGLESRFRKILIVGIIFLFIGTSIYPCMNAHQNGNNEKMTSLTKDDEWYNVSSYPNYAPKGMPDFSQKQDEHWKENNGWLICAAVALADVFWWIDSKRSNQSGFPGDGIDEYKLVRDYHPPEPYNPGPYTDDHNFDNVNDNETQWDRNKSKGEFIDLLAWRIYGYFLKGGIIITKISNPIIRLTLHGLRIIWCMKSWIRSAGLQNNLNATFHFKPNFSMIDQKIRNGDGIVLGIFGAGSDPGLPPKPFQWGHCVALAGINSNVQIAISDPIRNVQNPSNDEFEHNDAYYVSHDIYIVNFTSPYPQLASFWLPNYGNGALCSVAIIISEKNN
;
A
#
# COMPACT_ATOMS: atom_id res chain seq x y z
N MET A 1 10.95 -20.86 34.18
CA MET A 1 10.55 -19.91 33.11
C MET A 1 10.56 -20.48 31.68
N GLY A 2 10.74 -21.79 31.43
CA GLY A 2 11.01 -22.31 30.07
C GLY A 2 9.86 -22.98 29.31
N LEU A 3 8.83 -23.48 29.98
CA LEU A 3 7.81 -24.33 29.35
C LEU A 3 6.57 -23.55 28.88
N GLU A 4 6.07 -22.62 29.69
CA GLU A 4 4.91 -21.79 29.33
C GLU A 4 5.16 -20.86 28.15
N SER A 5 6.38 -20.29 28.04
CA SER A 5 6.75 -19.43 26.91
C SER A 5 6.80 -20.21 25.59
N ARG A 6 7.24 -21.48 25.63
CA ARG A 6 7.26 -22.37 24.47
C ARG A 6 5.85 -22.81 24.08
N PHE A 7 4.99 -23.12 25.06
CA PHE A 7 3.59 -23.46 24.82
C PHE A 7 2.79 -22.30 24.20
N ARG A 8 2.98 -21.06 24.69
CA ARG A 8 2.34 -19.88 24.08
C ARG A 8 2.78 -19.67 22.63
N LYS A 9 4.06 -19.86 22.31
CA LYS A 9 4.58 -19.73 20.93
C LYS A 9 4.01 -20.81 19.99
N ILE A 10 3.94 -22.06 20.45
CA ILE A 10 3.36 -23.17 19.66
C ILE A 10 1.85 -22.96 19.44
N LEU A 11 1.13 -22.50 20.47
CA LEU A 11 -0.29 -22.20 20.38
C LEU A 11 -0.56 -21.03 19.39
N ILE A 12 0.25 -19.97 19.44
CA ILE A 12 0.14 -18.84 18.50
C ILE A 12 0.42 -19.28 17.06
N VAL A 13 1.46 -20.08 16.81
CA VAL A 13 1.75 -20.62 15.48
C VAL A 13 0.63 -21.56 15.00
N GLY A 14 0.12 -22.43 15.87
CA GLY A 14 -1.01 -23.32 15.57
C GLY A 14 -2.30 -22.57 15.22
N ILE A 15 -2.62 -21.49 15.96
CA ILE A 15 -3.78 -20.63 15.68
C ILE A 15 -3.59 -19.85 14.38
N ILE A 16 -2.38 -19.36 14.08
CA ILE A 16 -2.07 -18.73 12.79
C ILE A 16 -2.27 -19.72 11.64
N PHE A 17 -1.81 -20.97 11.76
CA PHE A 17 -2.05 -22.01 10.76
C PHE A 17 -3.54 -22.37 10.61
N LEU A 18 -4.31 -22.38 11.71
CA LEU A 18 -5.75 -22.64 11.68
C LEU A 18 -6.53 -21.49 11.02
N PHE A 19 -6.16 -20.22 11.29
CA PHE A 19 -6.78 -19.06 10.65
C PHE A 19 -6.39 -18.93 9.18
N ILE A 20 -5.15 -19.28 8.82
CA ILE A 20 -4.69 -19.38 7.43
C ILE A 20 -5.49 -20.47 6.70
N GLY A 21 -5.70 -21.63 7.34
CA GLY A 21 -6.48 -22.73 6.77
C GLY A 21 -7.95 -22.38 6.50
N THR A 22 -8.62 -21.67 7.42
CA THR A 22 -10.06 -21.36 7.27
C THR A 22 -10.34 -20.09 6.45
N SER A 23 -9.39 -19.15 6.37
CA SER A 23 -9.56 -17.90 5.59
C SER A 23 -9.14 -18.05 4.12
N ILE A 24 -8.28 -19.01 3.78
CA ILE A 24 -7.77 -19.21 2.42
C ILE A 24 -8.70 -20.14 1.60
N TYR A 25 -9.37 -21.11 2.24
CA TYR A 25 -10.22 -22.08 1.53
C TYR A 25 -11.39 -21.47 0.73
N PRO A 26 -12.08 -20.41 1.20
CA PRO A 26 -13.11 -19.76 0.38
C PRO A 26 -12.54 -18.93 -0.78
N CYS A 27 -11.29 -18.44 -0.66
CA CYS A 27 -10.67 -17.59 -1.68
C CYS A 27 -10.05 -18.39 -2.84
N MET A 28 -9.72 -19.67 -2.64
CA MET A 28 -9.13 -20.52 -3.69
C MET A 28 -10.17 -21.20 -4.61
N ASN A 29 -11.47 -21.11 -4.29
CA ASN A 29 -12.55 -21.71 -5.10
C ASN A 29 -13.38 -20.69 -5.89
N ALA A 30 -13.00 -19.41 -5.88
CA ALA A 30 -13.62 -18.40 -6.73
C ALA A 30 -13.05 -18.48 -8.16
N HIS A 31 -13.73 -19.27 -8.98
CA HIS A 31 -13.94 -19.05 -10.41
C HIS A 31 -12.73 -19.22 -11.36
N GLN A 32 -12.52 -20.45 -11.82
CA GLN A 32 -12.07 -20.70 -13.18
C GLN A 32 -13.27 -20.74 -14.12
N ASN A 33 -13.67 -19.57 -14.63
CA ASN A 33 -14.32 -19.49 -15.94
C ASN A 33 -13.40 -18.63 -16.80
N GLY A 34 -12.50 -19.31 -17.51
CA GLY A 34 -11.77 -18.72 -18.62
C GLY A 34 -12.73 -18.52 -19.77
N ASN A 35 -13.40 -17.37 -19.79
CA ASN A 35 -14.00 -16.87 -21.02
C ASN A 35 -12.93 -16.03 -21.73
N ASN A 36 -12.46 -16.56 -22.85
CA ASN A 36 -11.75 -15.78 -23.86
C ASN A 36 -12.72 -14.73 -24.41
N GLU A 37 -12.85 -13.60 -23.72
CA GLU A 37 -13.52 -12.43 -24.29
C GLU A 37 -12.59 -11.78 -25.30
N LYS A 38 -12.97 -12.03 -26.54
CA LYS A 38 -12.43 -11.44 -27.75
C LYS A 38 -12.57 -9.92 -27.64
N MET A 39 -11.44 -9.25 -27.43
CA MET A 39 -11.26 -7.79 -27.46
C MET A 39 -11.81 -7.24 -28.79
N THR A 40 -13.08 -6.81 -28.77
CA THR A 40 -13.79 -6.27 -29.94
C THR A 40 -14.65 -5.08 -29.52
N SER A 41 -14.03 -3.91 -29.38
CA SER A 41 -14.44 -2.65 -30.03
C SER A 41 -13.59 -1.47 -29.53
N LEU A 42 -12.41 -1.31 -30.11
CA LEU A 42 -11.61 -0.09 -29.99
C LEU A 42 -12.39 1.11 -30.55
N THR A 43 -13.03 1.92 -29.70
CA THR A 43 -13.34 3.34 -30.02
C THR A 43 -13.59 4.24 -28.79
N LYS A 44 -13.56 3.74 -27.54
CA LYS A 44 -13.68 4.58 -26.33
C LYS A 44 -12.77 4.15 -25.16
N ASP A 45 -11.99 3.09 -25.34
CA ASP A 45 -11.30 2.42 -24.26
C ASP A 45 -9.85 2.88 -24.08
N ASP A 46 -9.22 3.58 -25.02
CA ASP A 46 -7.83 4.07 -24.91
C ASP A 46 -7.61 5.16 -23.83
N GLU A 47 -8.67 5.59 -23.14
CA GLU A 47 -8.62 6.68 -22.19
C GLU A 47 -7.96 6.23 -20.88
N TRP A 48 -6.92 6.97 -20.52
CA TRP A 48 -6.23 6.85 -19.25
C TRP A 48 -7.20 7.15 -18.10
N TYR A 49 -7.33 6.22 -17.16
CA TYR A 49 -8.02 6.46 -15.91
C TYR A 49 -6.99 6.87 -14.84
N ASN A 50 -6.98 8.15 -14.49
CA ASN A 50 -6.36 8.62 -13.26
C ASN A 50 -7.38 8.60 -12.14
N VAL A 51 -6.94 8.28 -10.91
CA VAL A 51 -7.78 8.58 -9.76
C VAL A 51 -8.08 10.07 -9.68
N SER A 52 -9.29 10.43 -9.24
CA SER A 52 -9.74 11.81 -9.17
C SER A 52 -8.86 12.67 -8.27
N SER A 53 -8.66 13.94 -8.67
CA SER A 53 -8.07 14.98 -7.83
C SER A 53 -9.09 15.58 -6.86
N TYR A 54 -8.63 15.94 -5.66
CA TYR A 54 -9.39 16.69 -4.66
C TYR A 54 -8.62 17.97 -4.33
N PRO A 55 -9.08 19.16 -4.76
CA PRO A 55 -8.28 20.39 -4.81
C PRO A 55 -7.54 20.77 -3.52
N ASN A 56 -8.09 20.43 -2.36
CA ASN A 56 -7.56 20.91 -1.09
C ASN A 56 -6.58 19.94 -0.47
N TYR A 57 -6.68 18.64 -0.76
CA TYR A 57 -5.97 17.62 0.01
C TYR A 57 -5.24 16.61 -0.87
N ALA A 58 -5.68 16.42 -2.11
CA ALA A 58 -5.03 15.55 -3.08
C ALA A 58 -5.16 16.15 -4.51
N PRO A 59 -4.60 17.35 -4.76
CA PRO A 59 -4.92 18.19 -5.92
C PRO A 59 -4.48 17.59 -7.27
N LYS A 60 -3.62 16.57 -7.27
CA LYS A 60 -3.18 15.85 -8.47
C LYS A 60 -3.62 14.38 -8.51
N GLY A 61 -4.51 13.96 -7.62
CA GLY A 61 -4.94 12.55 -7.52
C GLY A 61 -4.24 11.85 -6.36
N MET A 62 -3.83 10.58 -6.53
CA MET A 62 -3.10 9.84 -5.51
C MET A 62 -1.84 10.62 -5.09
N PRO A 63 -1.55 10.83 -3.80
CA PRO A 63 -0.26 11.35 -3.39
C PRO A 63 0.89 10.42 -3.83
N ASP A 64 2.10 10.95 -3.80
CA ASP A 64 3.30 10.21 -4.19
C ASP A 64 4.36 10.33 -3.09
N PHE A 65 3.98 9.98 -1.85
CA PHE A 65 4.86 10.14 -0.71
C PHE A 65 6.14 9.28 -0.88
N SER A 66 7.28 9.87 -0.56
CA SER A 66 8.58 9.20 -0.67
C SER A 66 8.99 8.63 0.68
N GLN A 67 9.38 7.36 0.78
CA GLN A 67 9.98 6.87 2.02
C GLN A 67 11.41 7.41 2.24
N LYS A 68 11.92 8.25 1.33
CA LYS A 68 13.27 8.79 1.46
C LYS A 68 13.37 10.05 2.31
N GLN A 69 12.23 10.62 2.70
CA GLN A 69 12.15 11.82 3.53
C GLN A 69 12.74 11.65 4.95
N ASP A 70 12.83 10.43 5.50
CA ASP A 70 13.44 10.19 6.82
C ASP A 70 14.47 9.04 6.80
N GLU A 71 15.74 9.36 7.07
CA GLU A 71 16.84 8.39 7.19
C GLU A 71 16.60 7.30 8.25
N HIS A 72 15.77 7.55 9.26
CA HIS A 72 15.40 6.57 10.28
C HIS A 72 14.51 5.44 9.73
N TRP A 73 13.91 5.62 8.55
CA TRP A 73 13.14 4.59 7.86
C TRP A 73 14.00 3.53 7.13
N LYS A 74 15.32 3.58 7.32
CA LYS A 74 16.29 2.58 6.84
C LYS A 74 16.64 1.52 7.89
N GLU A 75 16.99 0.33 7.43
CA GLU A 75 17.77 -0.65 8.19
C GLU A 75 18.84 -1.28 7.30
N ASN A 76 20.07 -1.34 7.80
CA ASN A 76 21.23 -1.85 7.05
C ASN A 76 21.38 -1.20 5.66
N ASN A 77 21.16 0.12 5.56
CA ASN A 77 21.17 0.92 4.33
C ASN A 77 20.05 0.59 3.32
N GLY A 78 19.07 -0.24 3.69
CA GLY A 78 17.88 -0.53 2.88
C GLY A 78 16.65 0.16 3.44
N TRP A 79 15.85 0.76 2.56
CA TRP A 79 14.56 1.34 2.92
C TRP A 79 13.55 0.25 3.31
N LEU A 80 12.81 0.46 4.40
CA LEU A 80 11.99 -0.61 4.99
C LEU A 80 10.48 -0.41 4.90
N ILE A 81 9.99 0.83 4.81
CA ILE A 81 8.61 1.15 5.15
C ILE A 81 7.69 1.38 3.96
N CYS A 82 8.07 0.96 2.76
CA CYS A 82 7.27 1.13 1.53
C CYS A 82 5.80 0.75 1.67
N ALA A 83 5.47 -0.28 2.45
CA ALA A 83 4.09 -0.67 2.71
C ALA A 83 3.30 0.36 3.54
N ALA A 84 3.96 1.06 4.48
CA ALA A 84 3.36 2.14 5.25
C ALA A 84 3.11 3.37 4.36
N VAL A 85 4.09 3.74 3.53
CA VAL A 85 3.99 4.89 2.63
C VAL A 85 2.90 4.68 1.56
N ALA A 86 2.89 3.52 0.89
CA ALA A 86 1.83 3.20 -0.07
C ALA A 86 0.44 3.12 0.58
N LEU A 87 0.34 2.75 1.86
CA LEU A 87 -0.92 2.83 2.60
C LEU A 87 -1.31 4.27 2.91
N ALA A 88 -0.33 5.12 3.24
CA ALA A 88 -0.55 6.53 3.52
C ALA A 88 -1.11 7.25 2.30
N ASP A 89 -0.54 7.05 1.11
CA ASP A 89 -1.08 7.61 -0.14
C ASP A 89 -2.56 7.24 -0.32
N VAL A 90 -2.88 5.95 -0.18
CA VAL A 90 -4.24 5.43 -0.37
C VAL A 90 -5.21 5.98 0.67
N PHE A 91 -4.82 6.04 1.93
CA PHE A 91 -5.66 6.59 2.99
C PHE A 91 -5.89 8.08 2.81
N TRP A 92 -4.83 8.83 2.52
CA TRP A 92 -4.90 10.26 2.24
C TRP A 92 -5.83 10.57 1.08
N TRP A 93 -5.72 9.84 -0.04
CA TRP A 93 -6.61 10.02 -1.17
C TRP A 93 -8.08 9.69 -0.86
N ILE A 94 -8.35 8.63 -0.09
CA ILE A 94 -9.73 8.27 0.32
C ILE A 94 -10.32 9.28 1.29
N ASP A 95 -9.49 9.80 2.19
CA ASP A 95 -9.89 10.81 3.14
C ASP A 95 -10.26 12.11 2.41
N SER A 96 -9.35 12.58 1.56
CA SER A 96 -9.53 13.73 0.65
C SER A 96 -10.81 13.64 -0.19
N LYS A 97 -11.24 12.44 -0.61
CA LYS A 97 -12.50 12.20 -1.34
C LYS A 97 -13.74 12.56 -0.52
N ARG A 98 -13.66 12.43 0.80
CA ARG A 98 -14.74 12.57 1.76
C ARG A 98 -14.70 13.90 2.52
N SER A 99 -13.59 14.62 2.45
CA SER A 99 -13.42 15.94 3.08
C SER A 99 -14.11 17.07 2.30
N ASN A 100 -14.15 18.25 2.92
CA ASN A 100 -14.73 19.46 2.35
C ASN A 100 -13.95 19.92 1.10
N GLN A 101 -14.56 19.79 -0.07
CA GLN A 101 -13.97 20.18 -1.35
C GLN A 101 -13.83 21.70 -1.54
N SER A 102 -14.39 22.51 -0.63
CA SER A 102 -14.20 23.98 -0.58
C SER A 102 -13.30 24.45 0.56
N GLY A 103 -12.72 23.51 1.33
CA GLY A 103 -11.72 23.78 2.39
C GLY A 103 -10.35 24.21 1.86
N PHE A 104 -9.33 24.13 2.71
CA PHE A 104 -7.91 24.33 2.35
C PHE A 104 -7.01 23.64 3.39
N PRO A 105 -5.78 23.20 3.02
CA PRO A 105 -4.83 22.69 4.01
C PRO A 105 -4.62 23.69 5.15
N GLY A 106 -4.85 23.28 6.39
CA GLY A 106 -4.70 24.16 7.54
C GLY A 106 -6.00 24.80 8.03
N ASP A 107 -7.16 24.46 7.44
CA ASP A 107 -8.45 24.97 7.88
C ASP A 107 -8.96 24.29 9.16
N GLY A 108 -8.32 23.18 9.57
CA GLY A 108 -8.64 22.42 10.77
C GLY A 108 -9.96 21.67 10.69
N ILE A 109 -10.48 21.44 9.48
CA ILE A 109 -11.72 20.72 9.23
C ILE A 109 -11.40 19.24 8.92
N ASP A 110 -11.37 18.41 9.96
CA ASP A 110 -11.30 16.93 9.87
C ASP A 110 -12.72 16.33 9.90
N GLU A 111 -13.32 16.19 8.72
CA GLU A 111 -14.65 15.56 8.56
C GLU A 111 -14.57 14.02 8.45
N TYR A 112 -13.44 13.50 7.97
CA TYR A 112 -13.22 12.08 7.74
C TYR A 112 -11.94 11.63 8.45
N LYS A 113 -12.05 10.63 9.32
CA LYS A 113 -11.01 10.35 10.33
C LYS A 113 -9.98 9.31 9.90
N LEU A 114 -9.79 9.13 8.59
CA LEU A 114 -8.90 8.11 8.03
C LEU A 114 -7.44 8.62 8.03
N VAL A 115 -7.22 9.89 7.74
CA VAL A 115 -6.02 10.63 8.15
C VAL A 115 -6.31 11.32 9.48
N ARG A 116 -5.27 11.64 10.26
CA ARG A 116 -5.43 12.29 11.57
C ARG A 116 -4.28 13.24 11.80
N ASP A 117 -4.59 14.32 12.51
CA ASP A 117 -3.59 15.25 13.03
C ASP A 117 -2.50 14.53 13.81
N TYR A 118 -1.25 14.83 13.46
CA TYR A 118 -0.09 14.44 14.27
C TYR A 118 -0.07 15.14 15.63
N HIS A 119 -0.47 16.41 15.65
CA HIS A 119 -0.59 17.25 16.83
C HIS A 119 -2.05 17.64 17.10
N PRO A 120 -2.92 16.73 17.59
CA PRO A 120 -4.28 17.12 17.94
C PRO A 120 -4.22 18.14 19.10
N PRO A 121 -4.65 19.40 18.89
CA PRO A 121 -4.35 20.45 19.87
C PRO A 121 -5.28 20.41 21.08
N GLU A 122 -4.68 20.60 22.25
CA GLU A 122 -5.30 21.27 23.39
C GLU A 122 -4.52 22.59 23.61
N PRO A 123 -5.09 23.80 23.45
CA PRO A 123 -6.38 24.18 22.87
C PRO A 123 -6.27 24.63 21.40
N TYR A 124 -7.33 24.34 20.63
CA TYR A 124 -7.58 24.66 19.23
C TYR A 124 -7.05 26.01 18.76
N ASN A 125 -5.96 25.97 17.99
CA ASN A 125 -5.63 27.02 17.04
C ASN A 125 -5.53 26.33 15.66
N PRO A 126 -6.64 26.19 14.92
CA PRO A 126 -6.60 25.68 13.56
C PRO A 126 -5.69 26.58 12.72
N GLY A 127 -4.73 25.96 12.05
CA GLY A 127 -3.71 26.60 11.24
C GLY A 127 -2.96 25.55 10.43
N PRO A 128 -1.99 25.94 9.59
CA PRO A 128 -1.28 25.01 8.71
C PRO A 128 -0.62 23.84 9.44
N TYR A 129 -0.37 23.97 10.76
CA TYR A 129 0.27 22.97 11.61
C TYR A 129 -0.69 22.05 12.38
N THR A 130 -2.01 22.21 12.21
CA THR A 130 -3.07 21.52 12.97
C THR A 130 -4.20 21.05 12.04
N ASP A 131 -3.79 20.48 10.91
CA ASP A 131 -4.65 19.92 9.88
C ASP A 131 -4.20 18.51 9.54
N ASP A 132 -5.15 17.61 9.32
CA ASP A 132 -4.89 16.18 9.13
C ASP A 132 -4.19 15.91 7.79
N HIS A 133 -4.29 16.85 6.85
CA HIS A 133 -3.61 16.83 5.57
C HIS A 133 -2.45 17.86 5.48
N ASN A 134 -1.85 18.24 6.61
CA ASN A 134 -0.59 18.97 6.63
C ASN A 134 0.58 18.06 6.16
N PHE A 135 1.51 18.60 5.37
CA PHE A 135 2.74 17.91 4.96
C PHE A 135 3.58 17.43 6.16
N ASP A 136 3.56 18.12 7.30
CA ASP A 136 4.25 17.65 8.52
C ASP A 136 3.61 16.37 9.10
N ASN A 137 2.34 16.04 8.78
CA ASN A 137 1.76 14.75 9.16
C ASN A 137 2.35 13.60 8.35
N VAL A 138 3.04 13.88 7.24
CA VAL A 138 3.74 12.87 6.45
C VAL A 138 5.10 12.59 7.09
N ASN A 139 5.88 13.65 7.36
CA ASN A 139 7.14 13.62 8.11
C ASN A 139 7.49 15.02 8.60
N ASP A 140 7.67 15.19 9.91
CA ASP A 140 8.22 16.39 10.51
C ASP A 140 9.72 16.18 10.79
N ASN A 141 10.56 16.99 10.13
CA ASN A 141 12.01 16.91 10.25
C ASN A 141 12.54 17.19 11.67
N GLU A 142 11.73 17.76 12.54
CA GLU A 142 12.06 17.98 13.95
C GLU A 142 11.80 16.76 14.84
N THR A 143 11.09 15.75 14.33
CA THR A 143 10.80 14.53 15.09
C THR A 143 11.51 13.30 14.52
N GLN A 144 11.73 12.31 15.39
CA GLN A 144 12.49 11.11 15.05
C GLN A 144 11.60 9.89 15.20
N TRP A 145 11.51 9.10 14.13
CA TRP A 145 10.81 7.83 14.19
C TRP A 145 11.46 6.87 15.18
N ASP A 146 10.65 6.35 16.11
CA ASP A 146 11.03 5.25 16.99
C ASP A 146 10.17 4.03 16.69
N ARG A 147 10.75 3.06 15.97
CA ARG A 147 10.13 1.76 15.63
C ARG A 147 9.55 1.00 16.82
N ASN A 148 9.93 1.33 18.05
CA ASN A 148 9.41 0.70 19.26
C ASN A 148 8.26 1.46 19.94
N LYS A 149 7.98 2.70 19.54
CA LYS A 149 6.94 3.55 20.15
C LYS A 149 5.78 3.75 19.17
N SER A 150 4.56 3.73 19.71
CA SER A 150 3.35 4.09 18.98
C SER A 150 3.14 5.61 19.04
N LYS A 151 4.11 6.36 18.51
CA LYS A 151 4.15 7.82 18.45
C LYS A 151 4.88 8.20 17.17
N GLY A 152 4.68 9.43 16.71
CA GLY A 152 5.18 9.91 15.43
C GLY A 152 4.01 10.29 14.52
N GLU A 153 4.38 10.76 13.35
CA GLU A 153 3.54 11.23 12.26
C GLU A 153 2.65 10.10 11.70
N PHE A 154 1.83 10.41 10.71
CA PHE A 154 0.90 9.47 10.12
C PHE A 154 1.62 8.23 9.55
N ILE A 155 2.68 8.42 8.76
CA ILE A 155 3.47 7.33 8.16
C ILE A 155 4.17 6.50 9.25
N ASP A 156 4.73 7.17 10.26
CA ASP A 156 5.38 6.56 11.41
C ASP A 156 4.46 5.62 12.19
N LEU A 157 3.22 6.05 12.43
CA LEU A 157 2.20 5.25 13.11
C LEU A 157 1.77 4.05 12.27
N LEU A 158 1.64 4.21 10.95
CA LEU A 158 1.38 3.10 10.03
C LEU A 158 2.56 2.10 10.03
N ALA A 159 3.80 2.59 9.93
CA ALA A 159 5.01 1.79 9.98
C ALA A 159 5.11 1.02 11.30
N TRP A 160 4.86 1.67 12.44
CA TRP A 160 4.84 1.00 13.74
C TRP A 160 3.80 -0.11 13.81
N ARG A 161 2.60 0.07 13.25
CA ARG A 161 1.55 -0.97 13.24
C ARG A 161 1.92 -2.14 12.34
N ILE A 162 2.53 -1.90 11.18
CA ILE A 162 2.94 -2.96 10.25
C ILE A 162 4.14 -3.73 10.80
N TYR A 163 5.17 -3.02 11.28
CA TYR A 163 6.47 -3.59 11.63
C TYR A 163 6.65 -3.77 13.14
N GLY A 164 6.35 -2.76 13.95
CA GLY A 164 6.59 -2.73 15.39
C GLY A 164 5.80 -3.79 16.18
N TYR A 165 4.51 -3.97 15.88
CA TYR A 165 3.66 -4.93 16.60
C TYR A 165 4.10 -6.40 16.34
N PHE A 166 4.48 -6.72 15.11
CA PHE A 166 4.83 -8.10 14.72
C PHE A 166 6.27 -8.49 15.06
N LEU A 167 7.22 -7.54 15.05
CA LEU A 167 8.60 -7.80 15.47
C LEU A 167 8.68 -8.08 16.99
N LYS A 168 7.84 -7.42 17.81
CA LYS A 168 7.74 -7.70 19.26
C LYS A 168 7.16 -9.09 19.57
N GLY A 169 6.38 -9.69 18.67
CA GLY A 169 5.79 -11.03 18.81
C GLY A 169 6.75 -12.20 18.52
N GLY A 170 7.97 -11.93 18.02
CA GLY A 170 9.00 -12.95 17.82
C GLY A 170 8.82 -13.88 16.61
N ILE A 171 7.83 -13.63 15.74
CA ILE A 171 7.69 -14.36 14.46
C ILE A 171 8.55 -13.67 13.41
N ILE A 172 9.77 -14.16 13.27
CA ILE A 172 10.72 -13.74 12.23
C ILE A 172 10.30 -14.39 10.91
N ILE A 173 9.40 -13.74 10.16
CA ILE A 173 8.94 -14.20 8.83
C ILE A 173 10.12 -14.39 7.87
N THR A 174 11.21 -13.65 8.04
CA THR A 174 12.40 -13.75 7.18
C THR A 174 13.08 -15.12 7.23
N LYS A 175 12.74 -15.99 8.19
CA LYS A 175 13.23 -17.38 8.26
C LYS A 175 12.36 -18.39 7.52
N ILE A 176 11.23 -17.98 6.95
CA ILE A 176 10.35 -18.87 6.17
C ILE A 176 10.91 -18.99 4.75
N SER A 177 11.33 -20.18 4.38
CA SER A 177 11.92 -20.48 3.06
C SER A 177 10.88 -20.55 1.94
N ASN A 178 9.62 -20.89 2.25
CA ASN A 178 8.57 -20.95 1.25
C ASN A 178 8.12 -19.52 0.89
N PRO A 179 8.32 -19.08 -0.35
CA PRO A 179 8.05 -17.70 -0.71
C PRO A 179 6.56 -17.35 -0.77
N ILE A 180 5.68 -18.30 -1.14
CA ILE A 180 4.23 -18.09 -1.14
C ILE A 180 3.73 -17.85 0.28
N ILE A 181 4.24 -18.63 1.25
CA ILE A 181 3.89 -18.45 2.66
C ILE A 181 4.41 -17.09 3.14
N ARG A 182 5.67 -16.74 2.81
CA ARG A 182 6.26 -15.45 3.17
C ARG A 182 5.42 -14.27 2.63
N LEU A 183 5.09 -14.28 1.33
CA LEU A 183 4.21 -13.34 0.66
C LEU A 183 2.88 -13.18 1.37
N THR A 184 2.20 -14.31 1.61
CA THR A 184 0.88 -14.33 2.21
C THR A 184 0.94 -13.72 3.60
N LEU A 185 1.94 -14.06 4.40
CA LEU A 185 2.08 -13.48 5.74
C LEU A 185 2.42 -11.98 5.71
N HIS A 186 3.21 -11.50 4.75
CA HIS A 186 3.44 -10.06 4.58
C HIS A 186 2.14 -9.33 4.20
N GLY A 187 1.39 -9.85 3.22
CA GLY A 187 0.10 -9.28 2.86
C GLY A 187 -0.92 -9.31 4.00
N LEU A 188 -0.96 -10.40 4.77
CA LEU A 188 -1.79 -10.54 5.97
C LEU A 188 -1.45 -9.51 7.06
N ARG A 189 -0.18 -9.10 7.19
CA ARG A 189 0.21 -8.02 8.11
C ARG A 189 -0.33 -6.67 7.67
N ILE A 190 -0.19 -6.34 6.39
CA ILE A 190 -0.62 -5.06 5.85
C ILE A 190 -2.15 -4.94 5.92
N ILE A 191 -2.90 -5.98 5.52
CA ILE A 191 -4.37 -5.99 5.64
C ILE A 191 -4.84 -5.93 7.10
N TRP A 192 -4.13 -6.57 8.03
CA TRP A 192 -4.44 -6.46 9.45
C TRP A 192 -4.24 -5.03 9.95
N CYS A 193 -3.12 -4.39 9.56
CA CYS A 193 -2.86 -2.98 9.87
C CYS A 193 -3.98 -2.09 9.32
N MET A 194 -4.31 -2.24 8.04
CA MET A 194 -5.36 -1.47 7.37
C MET A 194 -6.71 -1.61 8.08
N LYS A 195 -7.14 -2.85 8.39
CA LYS A 195 -8.39 -3.09 9.13
C LYS A 195 -8.37 -2.55 10.56
N SER A 196 -7.22 -2.64 11.24
CA SER A 196 -7.07 -2.07 12.57
C SER A 196 -7.17 -0.55 12.54
N TRP A 197 -6.57 0.09 11.52
CA TRP A 197 -6.60 1.54 11.34
C TRP A 197 -8.03 2.04 11.09
N ILE A 198 -8.70 1.48 10.08
CA ILE A 198 -10.11 1.76 9.75
C ILE A 198 -11.01 1.64 10.98
N ARG A 199 -10.83 0.58 11.79
CA ARG A 199 -11.61 0.38 13.02
C ARG A 199 -11.31 1.42 14.06
N SER A 200 -10.03 1.78 14.26
CA SER A 200 -9.67 2.82 15.20
C SER A 200 -10.22 4.18 14.79
N ALA A 201 -10.48 4.40 13.49
CA ALA A 201 -11.14 5.59 12.95
C ALA A 201 -12.66 5.57 13.07
N GLY A 202 -13.25 4.45 13.53
CA GLY A 202 -14.70 4.27 13.58
C GLY A 202 -15.34 4.03 12.21
N LEU A 203 -14.53 3.80 11.16
CA LEU A 203 -14.97 3.71 9.77
C LEU A 203 -15.25 2.26 9.31
N GLN A 204 -15.25 1.27 10.20
CA GLN A 204 -15.44 -0.15 9.85
C GLN A 204 -16.82 -0.45 9.22
N ASN A 205 -17.80 0.43 9.40
CA ASN A 205 -19.12 0.31 8.78
C ASN A 205 -19.18 0.96 7.40
N ASN A 206 -18.23 1.83 7.07
CA ASN A 206 -18.18 2.59 5.82
C ASN A 206 -17.13 2.04 4.85
N LEU A 207 -16.04 1.48 5.37
CA LEU A 207 -14.93 0.96 4.59
C LEU A 207 -14.76 -0.55 4.81
N ASN A 208 -14.37 -1.23 3.74
CA ASN A 208 -13.94 -2.62 3.78
C ASN A 208 -12.53 -2.72 3.21
N ALA A 209 -11.74 -3.63 3.77
CA ALA A 209 -10.41 -3.93 3.27
C ALA A 209 -10.30 -5.41 2.92
N THR A 210 -9.75 -5.72 1.76
CA THR A 210 -9.61 -7.09 1.24
C THR A 210 -8.18 -7.35 0.78
N PHE A 211 -7.76 -8.61 0.91
CA PHE A 211 -6.45 -9.09 0.48
C PHE A 211 -6.65 -10.10 -0.66
N HIS A 212 -5.91 -9.92 -1.75
CA HIS A 212 -5.96 -10.76 -2.94
C HIS A 212 -4.55 -11.25 -3.24
N PHE A 213 -4.36 -12.57 -3.18
CA PHE A 213 -3.14 -13.20 -3.68
C PHE A 213 -3.30 -13.46 -5.19
N LYS A 214 -2.25 -13.16 -5.96
CA LYS A 214 -2.23 -13.27 -7.43
C LYS A 214 -3.45 -12.54 -8.05
N PRO A 215 -3.63 -11.23 -7.81
CA PRO A 215 -4.71 -10.47 -8.41
C PRO A 215 -4.63 -10.56 -9.94
N ASN A 216 -5.77 -10.55 -10.63
CA ASN A 216 -5.80 -10.38 -12.08
C ASN A 216 -5.98 -8.91 -12.47
N PHE A 217 -5.47 -8.53 -13.64
CA PHE A 217 -5.44 -7.13 -14.07
C PHE A 217 -6.84 -6.53 -14.27
N SER A 218 -7.78 -7.30 -14.83
CA SER A 218 -9.17 -6.86 -15.01
C SER A 218 -9.86 -6.51 -13.69
N MET A 219 -9.61 -7.30 -12.64
CA MET A 219 -10.09 -7.00 -11.29
C MET A 219 -9.47 -5.69 -10.78
N ILE A 220 -8.17 -5.47 -10.97
CA ILE A 220 -7.49 -4.24 -10.56
C ILE A 220 -8.07 -3.02 -11.30
N ASP A 221 -8.24 -3.12 -12.62
CA ASP A 221 -8.85 -2.09 -13.47
C ASP A 221 -10.27 -1.75 -13.03
N GLN A 222 -11.12 -2.76 -12.83
CA GLN A 222 -12.48 -2.56 -12.34
C GLN A 222 -12.48 -1.87 -10.97
N LYS A 223 -11.58 -2.28 -10.07
CA LYS A 223 -11.52 -1.78 -8.70
C LYS A 223 -11.10 -0.32 -8.63
N ILE A 224 -10.04 0.06 -9.33
CA ILE A 224 -9.59 1.47 -9.35
C ILE A 224 -10.62 2.38 -10.04
N ARG A 225 -11.29 1.90 -11.10
CA ARG A 225 -12.37 2.63 -11.78
C ARG A 225 -13.63 2.80 -10.94
N ASN A 226 -13.87 1.91 -9.97
CA ASN A 226 -14.93 2.06 -8.98
C ASN A 226 -14.57 3.03 -7.85
N GLY A 227 -13.36 3.62 -7.88
CA GLY A 227 -12.87 4.52 -6.84
C GLY A 227 -12.39 3.80 -5.59
N ASP A 228 -11.97 2.54 -5.71
CA ASP A 228 -11.30 1.81 -4.63
C ASP A 228 -9.81 2.19 -4.56
N GLY A 229 -9.26 2.29 -3.35
CA GLY A 229 -7.83 2.46 -3.13
C GLY A 229 -7.09 1.12 -3.19
N ILE A 230 -5.94 1.08 -3.87
CA ILE A 230 -5.21 -0.17 -4.13
C ILE A 230 -3.73 -0.01 -3.80
N VAL A 231 -3.25 -0.88 -2.91
CA VAL A 231 -1.81 -1.12 -2.68
C VAL A 231 -1.41 -2.42 -3.37
N LEU A 232 -0.42 -2.35 -4.25
CA LEU A 232 0.16 -3.51 -4.93
C LEU A 232 1.44 -3.96 -4.23
N GLY A 233 1.51 -5.24 -3.87
CA GLY A 233 2.73 -5.89 -3.43
C GLY A 233 3.46 -6.48 -4.62
N ILE A 234 4.60 -5.90 -4.96
CA ILE A 234 5.44 -6.30 -6.10
C ILE A 234 6.74 -6.96 -5.64
N PHE A 235 7.23 -7.94 -6.41
CA PHE A 235 8.40 -8.74 -6.06
C PHE A 235 9.36 -8.91 -7.22
N GLY A 236 10.65 -8.74 -6.96
CA GLY A 236 11.67 -8.87 -7.99
C GLY A 236 11.66 -10.24 -8.66
N ALA A 237 11.59 -10.25 -9.98
CA ALA A 237 11.74 -11.41 -10.86
C ALA A 237 13.02 -11.31 -11.71
N GLY A 238 14.12 -10.91 -11.08
CA GLY A 238 15.38 -10.69 -11.78
C GLY A 238 15.88 -11.93 -12.52
N SER A 239 16.50 -11.68 -13.66
CA SER A 239 17.34 -12.63 -14.39
C SER A 239 18.80 -12.23 -14.17
N ASP A 240 19.53 -13.02 -13.39
CA ASP A 240 20.99 -12.93 -13.46
C ASP A 240 21.41 -13.49 -14.84
N PRO A 241 22.28 -12.82 -15.59
CA PRO A 241 22.73 -13.32 -16.90
C PRO A 241 23.28 -14.75 -16.77
N GLY A 242 22.66 -15.69 -17.50
CA GLY A 242 23.07 -17.11 -17.51
C GLY A 242 22.53 -17.97 -16.37
N LEU A 243 21.70 -17.42 -15.46
CA LEU A 243 20.96 -18.22 -14.47
C LEU A 243 19.47 -18.24 -14.78
N PRO A 244 18.75 -19.30 -14.40
CA PRO A 244 17.29 -19.24 -14.40
C PRO A 244 16.86 -18.06 -13.51
N PRO A 245 15.86 -17.29 -13.92
CA PRO A 245 15.37 -16.19 -13.10
C PRO A 245 15.03 -16.75 -11.71
N LYS A 246 15.17 -15.90 -10.68
CA LYS A 246 14.80 -16.25 -9.30
C LYS A 246 13.70 -15.31 -8.83
N PRO A 247 12.54 -15.82 -8.40
CA PRO A 247 11.52 -14.95 -7.82
C PRO A 247 11.96 -14.54 -6.41
N PHE A 248 11.47 -13.39 -5.93
CA PHE A 248 11.67 -12.87 -4.56
C PHE A 248 13.07 -12.39 -4.22
N GLN A 249 13.79 -11.81 -5.18
CA GLN A 249 15.07 -11.14 -4.89
C GLN A 249 14.88 -9.97 -3.91
N TRP A 250 13.73 -9.29 -4.02
CA TRP A 250 13.29 -8.20 -3.17
C TRP A 250 11.75 -8.15 -3.16
N GLY A 251 11.17 -7.38 -2.25
CA GLY A 251 9.74 -7.09 -2.20
C GLY A 251 9.51 -5.60 -1.93
N HIS A 252 8.48 -5.04 -2.52
CA HIS A 252 8.14 -3.62 -2.44
C HIS A 252 6.62 -3.44 -2.48
N CYS A 253 6.12 -2.35 -1.94
CA CYS A 253 4.70 -1.99 -2.00
C CYS A 253 4.57 -0.60 -2.62
N VAL A 254 3.59 -0.47 -3.51
CA VAL A 254 3.32 0.76 -4.29
C VAL A 254 1.82 1.05 -4.29
N ALA A 255 1.43 2.32 -4.33
CA ALA A 255 0.03 2.71 -4.45
C ALA A 255 -0.32 2.84 -5.95
N LEU A 256 -1.50 2.36 -6.35
CA LEU A 256 -1.95 2.47 -7.73
C LEU A 256 -2.64 3.82 -7.95
N ALA A 257 -2.12 4.63 -8.86
CA ALA A 257 -2.61 5.99 -9.14
C ALA A 257 -3.42 6.08 -10.45
N GLY A 258 -3.20 5.14 -11.37
CA GLY A 258 -3.94 5.12 -12.62
C GLY A 258 -3.70 3.87 -13.46
N ILE A 259 -4.51 3.70 -14.49
CA ILE A 259 -4.50 2.55 -15.39
C ILE A 259 -5.05 2.95 -16.76
N ASN A 260 -4.65 2.26 -17.82
CA ASN A 260 -5.32 2.39 -19.12
C ASN A 260 -5.60 1.01 -19.75
N SER A 261 -6.44 1.00 -20.78
CA SER A 261 -6.76 -0.20 -21.56
C SER A 261 -5.58 -0.73 -22.38
N ASN A 262 -4.59 0.12 -22.67
CA ASN A 262 -3.32 -0.25 -23.30
C ASN A 262 -2.34 -0.94 -22.34
N VAL A 263 -2.88 -1.54 -21.27
CA VAL A 263 -2.18 -2.36 -20.30
C VAL A 263 -1.01 -1.64 -19.63
N GLN A 264 -1.20 -0.38 -19.27
CA GLN A 264 -0.24 0.38 -18.47
C GLN A 264 -0.84 0.72 -17.12
N ILE A 265 0.03 0.85 -16.11
CA ILE A 265 -0.32 1.33 -14.78
C ILE A 265 0.55 2.51 -14.40
N ALA A 266 -0.03 3.49 -13.71
CA ALA A 266 0.71 4.52 -12.98
C ALA A 266 0.73 4.14 -11.50
N ILE A 267 1.90 4.22 -10.88
CA ILE A 267 2.10 3.91 -9.47
C ILE A 267 2.76 5.07 -8.75
N SER A 268 2.31 5.36 -7.52
CA SER A 268 3.15 6.05 -6.55
C SER A 268 4.13 5.03 -5.98
N ASP A 269 5.42 5.33 -6.11
CA ASP A 269 6.51 4.45 -5.69
C ASP A 269 7.32 5.09 -4.56
N PRO A 270 7.26 4.54 -3.33
CA PRO A 270 7.97 5.11 -2.20
C PRO A 270 9.51 5.22 -2.34
N ILE A 271 10.12 4.61 -3.37
CA ILE A 271 11.58 4.64 -3.64
C ILE A 271 11.90 5.33 -4.95
N ARG A 272 11.12 5.06 -5.99
CA ARG A 272 11.43 5.47 -7.36
C ARG A 272 10.66 6.73 -7.69
N ASN A 273 11.37 7.66 -8.32
CA ASN A 273 10.80 8.84 -8.91
C ASN A 273 11.43 8.95 -10.31
N VAL A 274 10.90 8.19 -11.27
CA VAL A 274 11.47 8.07 -12.63
C VAL A 274 10.85 9.09 -13.58
N GLN A 275 9.54 9.30 -13.50
CA GLN A 275 8.81 10.13 -14.45
C GLN A 275 9.09 11.63 -14.24
N ASN A 276 9.21 12.08 -12.99
CA ASN A 276 9.46 13.48 -12.64
C ASN A 276 10.53 13.60 -11.53
N PRO A 277 11.78 13.21 -11.83
CA PRO A 277 12.84 13.07 -10.83
C PRO A 277 13.16 14.40 -10.17
N SER A 278 13.13 14.40 -8.84
CA SER A 278 13.62 15.50 -8.01
C SER A 278 14.86 15.09 -7.24
N ASN A 279 15.72 16.08 -6.97
CA ASN A 279 16.83 15.91 -6.02
C ASN A 279 16.40 16.23 -4.58
N ASP A 280 15.20 16.77 -4.40
CA ASP A 280 14.63 17.05 -3.09
C ASP A 280 13.68 15.92 -2.70
N GLU A 281 14.12 15.08 -1.75
CA GLU A 281 13.34 13.94 -1.27
C GLU A 281 12.13 14.39 -0.43
N PHE A 282 12.09 15.65 0.03
CA PHE A 282 10.99 16.25 0.78
C PHE A 282 9.91 16.88 -0.09
N GLU A 283 10.16 17.12 -1.39
CA GLU A 283 9.15 17.68 -2.31
C GLU A 283 7.88 16.84 -2.32
N HIS A 284 8.06 15.53 -2.18
CA HIS A 284 6.99 14.54 -2.15
C HIS A 284 6.22 14.48 -0.82
N ASN A 285 6.56 15.28 0.20
CA ASN A 285 5.76 15.38 1.43
C ASN A 285 4.47 16.18 1.21
N ASP A 286 4.45 17.03 0.18
CA ASP A 286 3.28 17.78 -0.24
C ASP A 286 2.56 17.01 -1.36
N ALA A 287 1.31 16.63 -1.12
CA ALA A 287 0.46 15.90 -2.06
C ALA A 287 0.18 16.66 -3.37
N TYR A 288 0.61 17.92 -3.50
CA TYR A 288 0.65 18.65 -4.75
C TYR A 288 1.70 18.14 -5.73
N TYR A 289 2.83 17.63 -5.25
CA TYR A 289 3.91 17.13 -6.09
C TYR A 289 3.79 15.61 -6.26
N VAL A 290 3.58 15.18 -7.49
CA VAL A 290 3.43 13.76 -7.83
C VAL A 290 4.33 13.37 -9.00
N SER A 291 4.91 12.19 -8.92
CA SER A 291 5.63 11.49 -9.99
C SER A 291 5.11 10.05 -10.11
N HIS A 292 3.86 9.89 -10.54
CA HIS A 292 3.36 8.55 -10.78
C HIS A 292 4.10 7.90 -11.95
N ASP A 293 4.92 6.91 -11.62
CA ASP A 293 5.74 6.20 -12.59
C ASP A 293 4.85 5.25 -13.40
N ILE A 294 5.00 5.30 -14.73
CA ILE A 294 4.17 4.53 -15.66
C ILE A 294 4.91 3.29 -16.16
N TYR A 295 4.29 2.12 -15.98
CA TYR A 295 4.84 0.85 -16.42
C TYR A 295 3.88 0.09 -17.33
N ILE A 296 4.43 -0.55 -18.35
CA ILE A 296 3.69 -1.53 -19.18
C ILE A 296 3.51 -2.81 -18.37
N VAL A 297 2.31 -3.37 -18.44
CA VAL A 297 1.92 -4.65 -17.87
C VAL A 297 2.07 -5.74 -18.92
N ASN A 298 2.62 -6.87 -18.48
CA ASN A 298 2.71 -8.08 -19.28
C ASN A 298 1.95 -9.22 -18.58
N PHE A 299 1.08 -9.92 -19.31
CA PHE A 299 0.27 -11.03 -18.77
C PHE A 299 0.97 -12.39 -18.83
N THR A 300 2.08 -12.48 -19.55
CA THR A 300 2.93 -13.68 -19.58
C THR A 300 4.01 -13.55 -18.52
N SER A 301 3.59 -13.68 -17.26
CA SER A 301 4.50 -13.69 -16.11
C SER A 301 5.53 -14.83 -16.23
N PRO A 302 6.82 -14.59 -15.94
CA PRO A 302 7.81 -15.66 -15.83
C PRO A 302 7.51 -16.63 -14.66
N TYR A 303 6.62 -16.23 -13.75
CA TYR A 303 6.13 -17.06 -12.64
C TYR A 303 4.59 -17.00 -12.57
N PRO A 304 3.88 -17.70 -13.45
CA PRO A 304 2.42 -17.66 -13.52
C PRO A 304 1.75 -18.21 -12.24
N GLN A 305 2.45 -18.99 -11.43
CA GLN A 305 1.99 -19.47 -10.13
C GLN A 305 2.02 -18.40 -9.02
N LEU A 306 2.75 -17.29 -9.24
CA LEU A 306 2.97 -16.22 -8.25
C LEU A 306 2.31 -14.89 -8.63
N ALA A 307 2.15 -14.62 -9.91
CA ALA A 307 1.51 -13.41 -10.41
C ALA A 307 0.83 -13.70 -11.74
N SER A 308 -0.37 -13.15 -11.93
CA SER A 308 -1.08 -13.25 -13.22
C SER A 308 -0.59 -12.21 -14.23
N PHE A 309 0.05 -11.15 -13.76
CA PHE A 309 0.69 -10.11 -14.56
C PHE A 309 1.94 -9.58 -13.86
N TRP A 310 2.83 -8.94 -14.61
CA TRP A 310 4.09 -8.42 -14.10
C TRP A 310 4.52 -7.18 -14.87
N LEU A 311 5.47 -6.43 -14.30
CA LEU A 311 6.05 -5.20 -14.84
C LEU A 311 7.46 -5.51 -15.34
N PRO A 312 7.66 -5.84 -16.63
CA PRO A 312 8.98 -6.24 -17.14
C PRO A 312 10.03 -5.12 -17.03
N ASN A 313 9.61 -3.87 -17.14
CA ASN A 313 10.49 -2.70 -17.15
C ASN A 313 10.64 -2.04 -15.77
N TYR A 314 10.04 -2.61 -14.72
CA TYR A 314 10.24 -2.14 -13.36
C TYR A 314 11.56 -2.70 -12.82
N GLY A 315 12.63 -1.91 -12.84
CA GLY A 315 13.97 -2.38 -12.48
C GLY A 315 14.39 -3.56 -13.36
N ASN A 316 14.59 -4.73 -12.76
CA ASN A 316 14.90 -5.99 -13.47
C ASN A 316 13.67 -6.91 -13.61
N GLY A 317 12.47 -6.34 -13.54
CA GLY A 317 11.19 -7.06 -13.60
C GLY A 317 10.55 -7.25 -12.22
N ALA A 318 9.24 -7.00 -12.13
CA ALA A 318 8.48 -7.10 -10.88
C ALA A 318 7.15 -7.86 -11.04
N LEU A 319 6.95 -8.90 -10.24
CA LEU A 319 5.73 -9.69 -10.19
C LEU A 319 4.67 -8.99 -9.34
N CYS A 320 3.47 -8.77 -9.87
CA CYS A 320 2.34 -8.25 -9.11
C CYS A 320 1.63 -9.41 -8.39
N SER A 321 2.15 -9.78 -7.22
CA SER A 321 1.74 -10.99 -6.51
C SER A 321 0.65 -10.79 -5.47
N VAL A 322 0.46 -9.56 -4.99
CA VAL A 322 -0.51 -9.23 -3.95
C VAL A 322 -1.21 -7.91 -4.32
N ALA A 323 -2.50 -7.83 -4.05
CA ALA A 323 -3.22 -6.57 -3.96
C ALA A 323 -3.96 -6.47 -2.64
N ILE A 324 -3.91 -5.31 -2.02
CA ILE A 324 -4.70 -4.95 -0.84
C ILE A 324 -5.60 -3.81 -1.27
N ILE A 325 -6.90 -4.03 -1.16
CA ILE A 325 -7.91 -3.15 -1.74
C ILE A 325 -8.80 -2.65 -0.61
N ILE A 326 -8.94 -1.34 -0.55
CA ILE A 326 -9.90 -0.65 0.31
C ILE A 326 -11.05 -0.14 -0.55
N SER A 327 -12.25 -0.57 -0.19
CA SER A 327 -13.49 -0.24 -0.89
C SER A 327 -14.47 0.41 0.06
N GLU A 328 -15.26 1.33 -0.47
CA GLU A 328 -16.44 1.84 0.24
C GLU A 328 -17.52 0.76 0.27
N LYS A 329 -18.23 0.66 1.39
CA LYS A 329 -19.41 -0.20 1.51
C LYS A 329 -20.60 0.54 0.91
N ASN A 330 -21.29 -0.10 -0.02
CA ASN A 330 -22.60 0.36 -0.45
C ASN A 330 -23.55 0.21 0.75
N ASN A 331 -24.10 1.33 1.22
CA ASN A 331 -25.10 1.35 2.29
C ASN A 331 -26.44 0.78 1.82
#